data_AF-A0A8J0TKE5-F1
#
_entry.id   AF-A0A8J0TKE5-F1
#
_cell.length_a   1.000
_cell.length_b   1.000
_cell.length_c   1.000
_cell.angle_alpha   90.00
_cell.angle_beta   90.00
_cell.angle_gamma   90.00
#
_symmetry.space_group_name_H-M   'P 1'
#
loop_
_entity.id
_entity.type
_entity.pdbx_description
1 polymer ?
#
loop_
_entity_poly.entity_id
_entity_poly.type
_entity_poly.pdbx_seq_one_letter_code
_entity_poly.pdbx_strand_id
1 'polypeptide(L)'
;MILSRASTKMKVGIAALAAGIIGGIGVLLFLIAFGTDYWLLATENCNVSRERSPAAENTTDSPKPTLFFHHEGFFWRCWFNGDEYQETIWNFWFTSQAHPKHCIHGYLFPMPIALGPVPHPSYDPTAVYRGFWTAFIILAVAASLVGGLLLVCAVPFVAARLYKVGGGFLITSGVLLVLLIVLFVLWKEFAADLQRYILLERSQACLPETHFHVYYGWSFMFAAAGTPLVLLSGLLFLFIGRSICVEEK
;
A
#
# COMPACT_ATOMS: atom_id res chain seq x y z
N MET A 1 -16.65 35.63 33.41
CA MET A 1 -17.04 35.24 32.03
C MET A 1 -15.84 35.13 31.06
N ILE A 2 -14.94 36.11 31.00
CA ILE A 2 -13.79 36.11 30.08
C ILE A 2 -12.77 34.99 30.37
N LEU A 3 -12.41 34.76 31.64
CA LEU A 3 -11.49 33.67 32.04
C LEU A 3 -12.04 32.27 31.73
N SER A 4 -13.35 32.07 31.93
CA SER A 4 -14.03 30.81 31.59
C SER A 4 -13.98 30.54 30.09
N ARG A 5 -14.22 31.57 29.25
CA ARG A 5 -14.16 31.48 27.79
C ARG A 5 -12.74 31.23 27.26
N ALA A 6 -11.71 31.77 27.91
CA ALA A 6 -10.31 31.51 27.58
C ALA A 6 -9.89 30.07 27.93
N SER A 7 -10.33 29.55 29.08
CA SER A 7 -10.06 28.17 29.51
C SER A 7 -10.67 27.15 28.54
N THR A 8 -11.91 27.37 28.07
CA THR A 8 -12.57 26.50 27.09
C THR A 8 -11.86 26.50 25.74
N LYS A 9 -11.45 27.67 25.23
CA LYS A 9 -10.69 27.77 23.97
C LYS A 9 -9.36 27.01 24.04
N MET A 10 -8.66 27.09 25.17
CA MET A 10 -7.40 26.36 25.37
C MET A 10 -7.60 24.84 25.35
N LYS A 11 -8.67 24.33 25.99
CA LYS A 11 -9.00 22.88 25.99
C LYS A 11 -9.33 22.38 24.58
N VAL A 12 -10.13 23.14 23.82
CA VAL A 12 -10.45 22.83 22.42
C VAL A 12 -9.19 22.82 21.56
N GLY A 13 -8.29 23.80 21.75
CA GLY A 13 -7.02 23.87 21.03
C GLY A 13 -6.12 22.65 21.27
N ILE A 14 -6.00 22.20 22.53
CA ILE A 14 -5.22 21.00 22.87
C ILE A 14 -5.83 19.74 22.24
N ALA A 15 -7.15 19.59 22.33
CA ALA A 15 -7.85 18.45 21.73
C ALA A 15 -7.71 18.45 20.19
N ALA A 16 -7.83 19.61 19.56
CA ALA A 16 -7.66 19.77 18.12
C ALA A 16 -6.22 19.49 17.67
N LEU A 17 -5.21 19.89 18.45
CA LEU A 17 -3.81 19.58 18.19
C LEU A 17 -3.55 18.07 18.25
N ALA A 18 -4.02 17.40 19.31
CA ALA A 18 -3.86 15.96 19.45
C ALA A 18 -4.55 15.20 18.31
N ALA A 19 -5.80 15.54 18.00
CA ALA A 19 -6.54 14.98 16.87
C ALA A 19 -5.82 15.23 15.53
N GLY A 20 -5.26 16.42 15.35
CA GLY A 20 -4.50 16.81 14.16
C GLY A 20 -3.21 16.02 14.00
N ILE A 21 -2.45 15.79 15.08
CA ILE A 21 -1.23 14.97 15.06
C ILE A 21 -1.56 13.52 14.68
N ILE A 22 -2.59 12.93 15.30
CA ILE A 22 -3.04 11.56 15.00
C ILE A 22 -3.42 11.44 13.52
N GLY A 23 -4.22 12.39 13.01
CA GLY A 23 -4.65 12.39 11.61
C GLY A 23 -3.49 12.62 10.65
N GLY A 24 -2.59 13.56 10.97
CA GLY A 24 -1.41 13.86 10.18
C GLY A 24 -0.46 12.68 10.06
N ILE A 25 -0.21 11.96 11.17
CA ILE A 25 0.57 10.71 11.15
C ILE A 25 -0.12 9.66 10.28
N GLY A 26 -1.44 9.48 10.43
CA GLY A 26 -2.20 8.53 9.63
C GLY A 26 -2.11 8.80 8.12
N VAL A 27 -2.30 10.07 7.71
CA VAL A 27 -2.17 10.50 6.32
C VAL A 27 -0.74 10.32 5.82
N LEU A 28 0.27 10.68 6.63
CA LEU A 28 1.67 10.53 6.25
C LEU A 28 2.06 9.07 6.02
N LEU A 29 1.66 8.16 6.93
CA LEU A 29 1.88 6.72 6.77
C LEU A 29 1.25 6.20 5.47
N PHE A 30 0.05 6.67 5.14
CA PHE A 30 -0.60 6.31 3.88
C PHE A 30 0.13 6.85 2.65
N LEU A 31 0.61 8.11 2.67
CA LEU A 31 1.39 8.68 1.56
C LEU A 31 2.72 7.95 1.36
N ILE A 32 3.40 7.56 2.44
CA ILE A 32 4.61 6.74 2.38
C ILE A 32 4.28 5.37 1.80
N ALA A 33 3.22 4.72 2.27
CA ALA A 33 2.76 3.45 1.73
C ALA A 33 2.53 3.54 0.21
N PHE A 34 1.78 4.56 -0.22
CA PHE A 34 1.50 4.77 -1.63
C PHE A 34 2.76 5.00 -2.47
N GLY A 35 3.73 5.78 -1.98
CA GLY A 35 4.92 6.16 -2.73
C GLY A 35 6.07 5.14 -2.73
N THR A 36 6.05 4.13 -1.86
CA THR A 36 7.20 3.22 -1.68
C THR A 36 7.14 1.94 -2.50
N ASP A 37 6.01 1.60 -3.10
CA ASP A 37 5.84 0.44 -3.99
C ASP A 37 6.30 -0.93 -3.42
N TYR A 38 6.15 -1.12 -2.11
CA TYR A 38 6.35 -2.41 -1.41
C TYR A 38 5.04 -2.86 -0.77
N TRP A 39 3.97 -2.99 -1.57
CA TRP A 39 2.67 -3.49 -1.11
C TRP A 39 2.62 -5.01 -1.12
N LEU A 40 3.23 -5.62 -2.12
CA LEU A 40 3.35 -7.06 -2.28
C LEU A 40 4.83 -7.44 -2.42
N LEU A 41 5.22 -8.52 -1.75
CA LEU A 41 6.54 -9.13 -1.87
C LEU A 41 6.35 -10.56 -2.33
N ALA A 42 7.21 -11.05 -3.21
CA ALA A 42 7.21 -12.45 -3.60
C ALA A 42 8.62 -13.00 -3.78
N THR A 43 8.82 -14.24 -3.37
CA THR A 43 10.07 -14.98 -3.54
C THR A 43 9.82 -16.20 -4.42
N GLU A 44 10.72 -16.42 -5.36
CA GLU A 44 10.71 -17.58 -6.26
C GLU A 44 12.07 -18.27 -6.20
N ASN A 45 12.05 -19.59 -6.05
CA ASN A 45 13.24 -20.40 -6.21
C ASN A 45 13.18 -21.14 -7.56
N CYS A 46 14.08 -20.80 -8.49
CA CYS A 46 14.14 -21.42 -9.81
C CYS A 46 15.41 -22.29 -9.94
N ASN A 47 15.20 -23.58 -10.21
CA ASN A 47 16.25 -24.47 -10.68
C ASN A 47 16.23 -24.45 -12.22
N VAL A 48 17.26 -23.84 -12.83
CA VAL A 48 17.43 -23.81 -14.30
C VAL A 48 18.11 -25.10 -14.76
N SER A 49 17.48 -25.84 -15.68
CA SER A 49 18.11 -27.00 -16.32
C SER A 49 19.28 -26.56 -17.23
N ARG A 50 20.42 -27.24 -17.12
CA ARG A 50 21.72 -26.94 -17.79
C ARG A 50 21.71 -27.06 -19.34
N GLU A 51 20.56 -27.16 -20.00
CA GLU A 51 20.52 -27.50 -21.44
C GLU A 51 20.71 -26.31 -22.41
N ARG A 52 20.94 -25.08 -21.94
CA ARG A 52 21.14 -23.93 -22.85
C ARG A 52 22.35 -23.04 -22.59
N SER A 53 23.34 -23.51 -21.84
CA SER A 53 24.65 -22.83 -21.77
C SER A 53 25.69 -23.66 -22.52
N PRO A 54 26.14 -23.27 -23.74
CA PRO A 54 27.18 -24.00 -24.47
C PRO A 54 28.59 -23.80 -23.88
N ALA A 55 28.72 -23.25 -22.68
CA ALA A 55 29.99 -22.92 -22.05
C ALA A 55 29.96 -23.22 -20.54
N ALA A 56 29.98 -24.51 -20.17
CA ALA A 56 30.40 -24.93 -18.83
C ALA A 56 30.79 -26.40 -18.86
N GLU A 57 31.94 -26.68 -19.47
CA GLU A 57 32.67 -27.92 -19.25
C GLU A 57 33.27 -27.87 -17.81
N ASN A 58 33.09 -28.95 -17.06
CA ASN A 58 33.83 -29.30 -15.83
C ASN A 58 33.73 -28.39 -14.59
N THR A 59 32.57 -28.39 -13.93
CA THR A 59 32.50 -28.22 -12.47
C THR A 59 31.46 -29.15 -11.87
N THR A 60 31.90 -30.05 -10.99
CA THR A 60 31.11 -30.92 -10.11
C THR A 60 30.48 -30.12 -8.96
N ASP A 61 29.82 -29.01 -9.28
CA ASP A 61 29.07 -28.22 -8.30
C ASP A 61 27.58 -28.41 -8.63
N SER A 62 26.82 -28.95 -7.68
CA SER A 62 25.37 -29.10 -7.80
C SER A 62 24.76 -27.76 -8.25
N PRO A 63 23.75 -27.75 -9.16
CA PRO A 63 23.13 -26.51 -9.60
C PRO A 63 22.61 -25.75 -8.37
N LYS A 64 23.22 -24.60 -8.08
CA LYS A 64 22.78 -23.75 -6.97
C LYS A 64 21.44 -23.13 -7.37
N PRO A 65 20.38 -23.31 -6.56
CA PRO A 65 19.11 -22.64 -6.80
C PRO A 65 19.32 -21.13 -6.90
N THR A 66 18.81 -20.51 -7.97
CA THR A 66 18.82 -19.04 -8.09
C THR A 66 17.53 -18.51 -7.49
N LEU A 67 17.67 -17.66 -6.47
CA LEU A 67 16.53 -17.08 -5.77
C LEU A 67 16.20 -15.71 -6.36
N PHE A 68 14.94 -15.53 -6.76
CA PHE A 68 14.43 -14.28 -7.30
C PHE A 68 13.51 -13.61 -6.29
N PHE A 69 13.80 -12.35 -6.00
CA PHE A 69 13.00 -11.51 -5.14
C PHE A 69 12.21 -10.51 -5.98
N HIS A 70 10.93 -10.37 -5.65
CA HIS A 70 10.00 -9.50 -6.35
C HIS A 70 9.32 -8.56 -5.34
N HIS A 71 9.21 -7.29 -5.68
CA HIS A 71 8.32 -6.38 -4.97
C HIS A 71 7.47 -5.59 -5.95
N GLU A 72 6.25 -5.30 -5.52
CA GLU A 72 5.25 -4.61 -6.32
C GLU A 72 4.51 -3.59 -5.46
N GLY A 73 4.25 -2.44 -6.10
CA GLY A 73 3.24 -1.50 -5.64
C GLY A 73 2.41 -0.95 -6.79
N PHE A 74 1.99 0.30 -6.66
CA PHE A 74 1.09 0.94 -7.60
C PHE A 74 1.79 1.46 -8.84
N PHE A 75 3.01 2.00 -8.69
CA PHE A 75 3.73 2.67 -9.76
C PHE A 75 4.84 1.81 -10.36
N TRP A 76 5.41 0.91 -9.56
CA TRP A 76 6.58 0.13 -9.96
C TRP A 76 6.44 -1.32 -9.52
N ARG A 77 6.96 -2.20 -10.38
CA ARG A 77 7.26 -3.60 -10.06
C ARG A 77 8.73 -3.80 -10.32
N CYS A 78 9.43 -4.40 -9.37
CA CYS A 78 10.86 -4.67 -9.51
C CYS A 78 11.22 -6.09 -9.12
N TRP A 79 12.31 -6.58 -9.68
CA TRP A 79 12.91 -7.86 -9.32
C TRP A 79 14.44 -7.77 -9.25
N PHE A 80 15.02 -8.64 -8.44
CA PHE A 80 16.47 -8.78 -8.27
C PHE A 80 16.81 -10.21 -7.85
N ASN A 81 18.07 -10.61 -8.07
CA ASN A 81 18.55 -11.96 -7.75
C ASN A 81 19.26 -11.94 -6.39
N GLY A 82 19.10 -12.98 -5.59
CA GLY A 82 19.84 -13.17 -4.34
C GLY A 82 20.77 -14.37 -4.42
N ASP A 83 21.99 -14.23 -3.88
CA ASP A 83 23.03 -15.27 -3.93
C ASP A 83 22.97 -16.28 -2.77
N GLU A 84 21.98 -16.19 -1.87
CA GLU A 84 21.89 -17.06 -0.69
C GLU A 84 20.49 -17.60 -0.42
N TYR A 85 20.43 -18.90 -0.11
CA TYR A 85 19.25 -19.72 0.21
C TYR A 85 18.57 -19.33 1.55
N GLN A 86 18.79 -18.12 2.04
CA GLN A 86 18.06 -17.60 3.18
C GLN A 86 16.84 -16.86 2.62
N GLU A 87 15.75 -17.60 2.43
CA GLU A 87 14.35 -17.15 2.24
C GLU A 87 13.94 -16.23 3.41
N THR A 88 14.55 -15.06 3.48
CA THR A 88 14.39 -14.15 4.60
C THR A 88 13.85 -12.84 4.10
N ILE A 89 12.71 -12.44 4.66
CA ILE A 89 12.06 -11.14 4.39
C ILE A 89 13.02 -9.95 4.61
N TRP A 90 14.09 -10.18 5.37
CA TRP A 90 15.20 -9.27 5.62
C TRP A 90 15.94 -8.83 4.35
N ASN A 91 16.00 -9.69 3.32
CA ASN A 91 16.60 -9.33 2.03
C ASN A 91 15.78 -8.28 1.26
N PHE A 92 14.49 -8.14 1.57
CA PHE A 92 13.68 -7.02 1.06
C PHE A 92 13.89 -5.73 1.85
N TRP A 93 14.39 -5.83 3.08
CA TRP A 93 14.30 -4.78 4.10
C TRP A 93 15.60 -4.05 4.40
N PHE A 94 16.74 -4.75 4.40
CA PHE A 94 18.00 -4.17 4.87
C PHE A 94 19.21 -4.45 3.99
N THR A 95 19.12 -5.37 3.04
CA THR A 95 20.25 -5.62 2.13
C THR A 95 20.22 -4.60 0.99
N SER A 96 21.36 -3.94 0.73
CA SER A 96 21.60 -3.23 -0.52
C SER A 96 21.16 -4.13 -1.66
N GLN A 97 20.02 -3.77 -2.28
CA GLN A 97 19.36 -4.62 -3.27
C GLN A 97 20.39 -5.03 -4.31
N ALA A 98 20.59 -6.34 -4.46
CA ALA A 98 21.66 -6.89 -5.27
C ALA A 98 21.56 -6.30 -6.68
N HIS A 99 22.66 -5.73 -7.16
CA HIS A 99 22.71 -5.20 -8.52
C HIS A 99 22.87 -6.38 -9.49
N PRO A 100 22.06 -6.48 -10.54
CA PRO A 100 21.12 -5.47 -11.05
C PRO A 100 19.68 -5.61 -10.52
N LYS A 101 19.11 -4.49 -10.06
CA LYS A 101 17.66 -4.35 -9.85
C LYS A 101 16.99 -3.92 -11.14
N HIS A 102 16.01 -4.69 -11.59
CA HIS A 102 15.21 -4.35 -12.76
C HIS A 102 13.83 -3.88 -12.32
N CYS A 103 13.42 -2.71 -12.79
CA CYS A 103 12.13 -2.11 -12.48
C CYS A 103 11.39 -1.76 -13.76
N ILE A 104 10.10 -2.07 -13.79
CA ILE A 104 9.17 -1.66 -14.84
C ILE A 104 7.99 -0.94 -14.19
N HIS A 105 7.36 -0.04 -14.95
CA HIS A 105 6.18 0.65 -14.46
C HIS A 105 5.02 -0.31 -14.20
N GLY A 106 4.44 -0.23 -13.01
CA GLY A 106 3.30 -1.03 -12.58
C GLY A 106 2.03 -0.77 -13.40
N TYR A 107 1.84 0.45 -13.93
CA TYR A 107 0.66 0.82 -14.72
C TYR A 107 0.63 0.19 -16.13
N LEU A 108 1.74 -0.37 -16.62
CA LEU A 108 1.77 -1.16 -17.86
C LEU A 108 1.13 -2.54 -17.71
N PHE A 109 0.42 -2.79 -16.61
CA PHE A 109 -0.08 -4.10 -16.28
C PHE A 109 -1.45 -4.08 -15.62
N PRO A 110 -2.30 -4.98 -16.12
CA PRO A 110 -3.07 -5.87 -15.29
C PRO A 110 -2.73 -7.33 -15.65
N MET A 111 -1.47 -7.65 -15.94
CA MET A 111 -1.09 -8.75 -16.84
C MET A 111 -1.72 -8.58 -18.23
N PRO A 112 -0.87 -8.54 -19.26
CA PRO A 112 -0.59 -9.78 -19.94
C PRO A 112 0.90 -9.79 -20.29
N ILE A 113 1.64 -10.77 -19.80
CA ILE A 113 2.53 -11.39 -20.77
C ILE A 113 1.55 -12.13 -21.69
N ALA A 114 1.38 -11.60 -22.91
CA ALA A 114 0.54 -12.20 -23.91
C ALA A 114 1.20 -13.51 -24.38
N LEU A 115 1.02 -14.59 -23.64
CA LEU A 115 1.23 -15.94 -24.16
C LEU A 115 -0.01 -16.34 -24.97
N GLY A 116 -0.24 -15.65 -26.09
CA GLY A 116 -1.32 -15.96 -27.02
C GLY A 116 -1.92 -14.74 -27.71
N PRO A 117 -2.72 -14.96 -28.77
CA PRO A 117 -3.32 -13.86 -29.54
C PRO A 117 -4.24 -13.00 -28.67
N VAL A 118 -4.11 -11.69 -28.82
CA VAL A 118 -4.98 -10.68 -28.17
C VAL A 118 -6.38 -10.75 -28.80
N PRO A 119 -7.47 -10.74 -28.01
CA PRO A 119 -7.55 -10.63 -26.54
C PRO A 119 -7.71 -11.99 -25.81
N HIS A 120 -6.97 -12.18 -24.71
CA HIS A 120 -7.07 -13.34 -23.82
C HIS A 120 -8.09 -13.08 -22.68
N PRO A 121 -8.95 -14.04 -22.30
CA PRO A 121 -10.01 -13.85 -21.29
C PRO A 121 -9.54 -13.55 -19.86
N SER A 122 -8.25 -13.67 -19.55
CA SER A 122 -7.65 -13.28 -18.26
C SER A 122 -7.34 -11.78 -18.14
N TYR A 123 -7.46 -11.01 -19.23
CA TYR A 123 -7.10 -9.58 -19.29
C TYR A 123 -8.11 -8.66 -18.57
N ASP A 124 -9.36 -9.11 -18.44
CA ASP A 124 -10.50 -8.26 -18.09
C ASP A 124 -10.61 -7.89 -16.58
N PRO A 125 -10.43 -8.81 -15.61
CA PRO A 125 -10.72 -8.49 -14.20
C PRO A 125 -9.64 -7.64 -13.52
N THR A 126 -8.36 -7.88 -13.79
CA THR A 126 -7.24 -7.24 -13.07
C THR A 126 -7.11 -5.74 -13.40
N ALA A 127 -7.48 -5.34 -14.63
CA ALA A 127 -7.50 -3.93 -15.06
C ALA A 127 -8.53 -3.13 -14.27
N VAL A 128 -9.69 -3.74 -14.07
CA VAL A 128 -10.82 -3.15 -13.34
C VAL A 128 -10.46 -2.98 -11.87
N TYR A 129 -9.85 -3.97 -11.22
CA TYR A 129 -9.44 -3.87 -9.81
C TYR A 129 -8.43 -2.74 -9.57
N ARG A 130 -7.40 -2.62 -10.43
CA ARG A 130 -6.39 -1.55 -10.29
C ARG A 130 -6.97 -0.17 -10.56
N GLY A 131 -7.87 -0.04 -11.54
CA GLY A 131 -8.58 1.22 -11.81
C GLY A 131 -9.38 1.70 -10.60
N PHE A 132 -10.13 0.80 -9.93
CA PHE A 132 -10.86 1.14 -8.71
C PHE A 132 -9.93 1.55 -7.56
N TRP A 133 -8.79 0.88 -7.40
CA TRP A 133 -7.80 1.26 -6.37
C TRP A 133 -7.27 2.67 -6.58
N THR A 134 -6.84 3.00 -7.80
CA THR A 134 -6.36 4.35 -8.12
C THR A 134 -7.43 5.41 -7.86
N ALA A 135 -8.68 5.13 -8.24
CA ALA A 135 -9.79 6.04 -7.95
C ALA A 135 -10.00 6.26 -6.45
N PHE A 136 -10.02 5.19 -5.64
CA PHE A 136 -10.17 5.31 -4.19
C PHE A 136 -9.00 6.04 -3.53
N ILE A 137 -7.77 5.81 -3.99
CA ILE A 137 -6.59 6.52 -3.51
C ILE A 137 -6.70 8.02 -3.79
N ILE A 138 -7.02 8.41 -5.03
CA ILE A 138 -7.15 9.82 -5.41
C ILE A 138 -8.24 10.49 -4.59
N LEU A 139 -9.40 9.84 -4.45
CA LEU A 139 -10.51 10.35 -3.65
C LEU A 139 -10.14 10.48 -2.17
N ALA A 140 -9.44 9.50 -1.60
CA ALA A 140 -9.00 9.53 -0.21
C ALA A 140 -7.98 10.64 0.05
N VAL A 141 -7.00 10.82 -0.85
CA VAL A 141 -6.01 11.89 -0.77
C VAL A 141 -6.69 13.25 -0.89
N ALA A 142 -7.56 13.44 -1.88
CA ALA A 142 -8.30 14.68 -2.06
C ALA A 142 -9.17 15.01 -0.84
N ALA A 143 -9.91 14.03 -0.30
CA ALA A 143 -10.71 14.20 0.90
C ALA A 143 -9.84 14.56 2.11
N SER A 144 -8.68 13.93 2.28
CA SER A 144 -7.73 14.23 3.37
C SER A 144 -7.19 15.65 3.28
N LEU A 145 -6.81 16.10 2.09
CA LEU A 145 -6.30 17.46 1.87
C LEU A 145 -7.38 18.52 2.13
N VAL A 146 -8.58 18.33 1.59
CA VAL A 146 -9.71 19.24 1.83
C VAL A 146 -10.07 19.28 3.32
N GLY A 147 -10.17 18.11 3.95
CA GLY A 147 -10.44 18.00 5.39
C GLY A 147 -9.37 18.70 6.24
N GLY A 148 -8.09 18.46 5.93
CA GLY A 148 -6.96 19.10 6.62
C GLY A 148 -6.99 20.62 6.49
N LEU A 149 -7.22 21.16 5.29
CA LEU A 149 -7.32 22.61 5.07
C LEU A 149 -8.47 23.22 5.87
N LEU A 150 -9.65 22.60 5.87
CA LEU A 150 -10.79 23.06 6.66
C LEU A 150 -10.49 23.07 8.17
N LEU A 151 -9.76 22.07 8.66
CA LEU A 151 -9.37 21.97 10.07
C LEU A 151 -8.33 23.01 10.46
N VAL A 152 -7.34 23.27 9.60
CA VAL A 152 -6.37 24.38 9.80
C VAL A 152 -7.11 25.72 9.88
N CYS A 153 -8.10 25.94 9.02
CA CYS A 153 -8.96 27.11 9.10
C CYS A 153 -9.87 27.12 10.34
N ALA A 154 -10.24 25.97 10.90
CA ALA A 154 -11.12 25.88 12.07
C ALA A 154 -10.46 26.37 13.37
N VAL A 155 -9.14 26.21 13.51
CA VAL A 155 -8.37 26.53 14.72
C VAL A 155 -8.48 28.01 15.13
N PRO A 156 -8.18 29.00 14.28
CA PRO A 156 -8.23 30.41 14.67
C PRO A 156 -9.65 30.90 15.01
N PHE A 157 -10.67 30.32 14.38
CA PHE A 157 -12.06 30.78 14.52
C PHE A 157 -12.88 29.98 15.53
N VAL A 158 -12.36 28.85 16.04
CA VAL A 158 -13.09 27.92 16.92
C VAL A 158 -14.45 27.53 16.30
N ALA A 159 -14.48 27.37 14.98
CA ALA A 159 -15.73 27.21 14.23
C ALA A 159 -16.21 25.75 14.29
N ALA A 160 -17.25 25.49 15.09
CA ALA A 160 -17.85 24.15 15.25
C ALA A 160 -18.19 23.48 13.92
N ARG A 161 -18.73 24.26 12.95
CA ARG A 161 -19.07 23.77 11.61
C ARG A 161 -17.85 23.27 10.84
N LEU A 162 -16.73 23.99 10.89
CA LEU A 162 -15.50 23.60 10.19
C LEU A 162 -14.90 22.33 10.78
N TYR A 163 -14.90 22.18 12.11
CA TYR A 163 -14.48 20.94 12.76
C TYR A 163 -15.35 19.73 12.34
N LYS A 164 -16.67 19.92 12.27
CA LYS A 164 -17.59 18.85 11.83
C LYS A 164 -17.37 18.46 10.37
N VAL A 165 -17.29 19.45 9.47
CA VAL A 165 -17.12 19.18 8.04
C VAL A 165 -15.73 18.60 7.77
N GLY A 166 -14.66 19.18 8.35
CA GLY A 166 -13.30 18.69 8.22
C GLY A 166 -13.11 17.28 8.78
N GLY A 167 -13.67 16.99 9.96
CA GLY A 167 -13.69 15.63 10.52
C GLY A 167 -14.45 14.63 9.65
N GLY A 168 -15.57 15.06 9.04
CA GLY A 168 -16.32 14.25 8.08
C GLY A 168 -15.51 13.89 6.83
N PHE A 169 -14.72 14.82 6.29
CA PHE A 169 -13.79 14.54 5.19
C PHE A 169 -12.71 13.53 5.58
N LEU A 170 -12.14 13.63 6.79
CA LEU A 170 -11.18 12.63 7.29
C LEU A 170 -11.81 11.25 7.47
N ILE A 171 -13.05 11.16 7.97
CA ILE A 171 -13.78 9.88 8.05
C ILE A 171 -14.02 9.30 6.65
N THR A 172 -14.46 10.13 5.71
CA THR A 172 -14.68 9.71 4.32
C THR A 172 -13.39 9.17 3.70
N SER A 173 -12.28 9.88 3.89
CA SER A 173 -10.95 9.39 3.49
C SER A 173 -10.65 8.03 4.15
N GLY A 174 -10.76 7.93 5.47
CA GLY A 174 -10.49 6.69 6.19
C GLY A 174 -11.34 5.50 5.71
N VAL A 175 -12.61 5.72 5.40
CA VAL A 175 -13.49 4.67 4.83
C VAL A 175 -13.01 4.25 3.44
N LEU A 176 -12.64 5.19 2.57
CA LEU A 176 -12.07 4.88 1.26
C LEU A 176 -10.76 4.09 1.38
N LEU A 177 -9.92 4.42 2.37
CA LEU A 177 -8.70 3.68 2.67
C LEU A 177 -8.97 2.26 3.19
N VAL A 178 -9.98 2.09 4.05
CA VAL A 178 -10.44 0.75 4.47
C VAL A 178 -10.89 -0.06 3.27
N LEU A 179 -11.71 0.52 2.39
CA LEU A 179 -12.17 -0.15 1.16
C LEU A 179 -10.99 -0.56 0.28
N LEU A 180 -10.00 0.32 0.11
CA LEU A 180 -8.77 0.01 -0.62
C LEU A 180 -8.04 -1.20 -0.02
N ILE A 181 -7.81 -1.20 1.30
CA ILE A 181 -7.13 -2.30 1.99
C ILE A 181 -7.90 -3.61 1.84
N VAL A 182 -9.22 -3.58 2.05
CA VAL A 182 -10.07 -4.77 1.90
C VAL A 182 -10.02 -5.29 0.48
N LEU A 183 -10.13 -4.43 -0.53
CA LEU A 183 -10.04 -4.83 -1.92
C LEU A 183 -8.65 -5.39 -2.27
N PHE A 184 -7.57 -4.83 -1.72
CA PHE A 184 -6.22 -5.38 -1.88
C PHE A 184 -6.09 -6.78 -1.28
N VAL A 185 -6.58 -6.99 -0.06
CA VAL A 185 -6.60 -8.30 0.59
C VAL A 185 -7.46 -9.28 -0.21
N LEU A 186 -8.66 -8.87 -0.64
CA LEU A 186 -9.54 -9.72 -1.44
C LEU A 186 -8.88 -10.10 -2.77
N TRP A 187 -8.21 -9.16 -3.42
CA TRP A 187 -7.47 -9.44 -4.64
C TRP A 187 -6.34 -10.43 -4.40
N LYS A 188 -5.52 -10.20 -3.37
CA LYS A 188 -4.37 -11.05 -3.04
C LYS A 188 -4.79 -12.47 -2.63
N GLU A 189 -5.85 -12.61 -1.82
CA GLU A 189 -6.26 -13.90 -1.26
C GLU A 189 -7.24 -14.68 -2.15
N PHE A 190 -8.09 -14.01 -2.95
CA PHE A 190 -9.16 -14.67 -3.72
C PHE A 190 -9.09 -14.50 -5.23
N ALA A 191 -8.67 -13.34 -5.74
CA ALA A 191 -8.66 -13.09 -7.18
C ALA A 191 -7.36 -13.57 -7.85
N ALA A 192 -6.26 -13.50 -7.11
CA ALA A 192 -4.95 -13.90 -7.59
C ALA A 192 -4.68 -15.35 -7.19
N ASP A 193 -5.08 -16.32 -8.02
CA ASP A 193 -4.43 -17.65 -8.06
C ASP A 193 -3.01 -17.47 -8.68
N LEU A 194 -2.24 -16.58 -8.05
CA LEU A 194 -1.01 -15.97 -8.56
C LEU A 194 0.09 -17.01 -8.70
N GLN A 195 0.09 -18.00 -7.80
CA GLN A 195 0.93 -19.19 -7.88
C GLN A 195 0.72 -19.90 -9.21
N ARG A 196 -0.53 -20.23 -9.56
CA ARG A 196 -0.84 -20.99 -10.76
C ARG A 196 -0.50 -20.23 -12.03
N TYR A 197 -0.73 -18.91 -12.03
CA TYR A 197 -0.43 -18.05 -13.16
C TYR A 197 1.09 -17.85 -13.37
N ILE A 198 1.86 -17.60 -12.30
CA ILE A 198 3.33 -17.44 -12.38
C ILE A 198 4.01 -18.77 -12.74
N LEU A 199 3.53 -19.88 -12.19
CA LEU A 199 3.97 -21.23 -12.57
C LEU A 199 3.71 -21.50 -14.06
N LEU A 200 2.54 -21.13 -14.60
CA LEU A 200 2.22 -21.30 -16.03
C LEU A 200 3.11 -20.45 -16.95
N GLU A 201 3.39 -19.20 -16.56
CA GLU A 201 4.23 -18.27 -17.30
C GLU A 201 5.71 -18.69 -17.39
N ARG A 202 6.26 -19.23 -16.29
CA ARG A 202 7.71 -19.53 -16.16
C ARG A 202 8.07 -21.01 -16.22
N SER A 203 7.09 -21.92 -16.24
CA SER A 203 7.30 -23.36 -16.45
C SER A 203 8.02 -23.72 -17.75
N GLN A 204 8.18 -22.79 -18.69
CA GLN A 204 9.05 -23.01 -19.86
C GLN A 204 10.55 -22.88 -19.54
N ALA A 205 10.94 -22.31 -18.39
CA ALA A 205 12.34 -22.05 -18.03
C ALA A 205 12.83 -22.70 -16.72
N CYS A 206 11.93 -23.02 -15.78
CA CYS A 206 12.28 -23.57 -14.46
C CYS A 206 11.73 -25.01 -14.28
N LEU A 207 12.51 -25.88 -13.63
CA LEU A 207 12.09 -27.25 -13.28
C LEU A 207 10.85 -27.27 -12.37
N PRO A 208 10.01 -28.32 -12.42
CA PRO A 208 8.68 -28.36 -11.79
C PRO A 208 8.66 -28.34 -10.24
N GLU A 209 9.80 -28.38 -9.55
CA GLU A 209 9.91 -28.24 -8.09
C GLU A 209 10.24 -26.80 -7.66
N THR A 210 9.49 -25.81 -8.17
CA THR A 210 9.63 -24.40 -7.75
C THR A 210 8.68 -24.07 -6.59
N HIS A 211 9.23 -23.54 -5.50
CA HIS A 211 8.45 -22.98 -4.39
C HIS A 211 8.26 -21.46 -4.62
N PHE A 212 7.02 -20.99 -4.46
CA PHE A 212 6.65 -19.57 -4.59
C PHE A 212 5.92 -19.09 -3.35
N HIS A 213 6.46 -18.05 -2.71
CA HIS A 213 5.91 -17.47 -1.49
C HIS A 213 5.54 -16.00 -1.71
N VAL A 214 4.33 -15.60 -1.28
CA VAL A 214 3.83 -14.22 -1.39
C VAL A 214 3.55 -13.64 -0.01
N TYR A 215 4.11 -12.48 0.25
CA TYR A 215 3.99 -11.76 1.51
C TYR A 215 3.37 -10.38 1.29
N TYR A 216 2.68 -9.88 2.32
CA TYR A 216 2.35 -8.47 2.39
C TYR A 216 3.63 -7.67 2.61
N GLY A 217 3.81 -6.62 1.82
CA GLY A 217 4.92 -5.70 2.00
C GLY A 217 4.64 -4.64 3.05
N TRP A 218 5.63 -3.80 3.33
CA TRP A 218 5.59 -2.89 4.46
C TRP A 218 4.83 -1.61 4.15
N SER A 219 4.73 -1.25 2.87
CA SER A 219 3.78 -0.23 2.42
C SER A 219 2.36 -0.62 2.82
N PHE A 220 1.96 -1.88 2.61
CA PHE A 220 0.65 -2.36 3.05
C PHE A 220 0.48 -2.24 4.57
N MET A 221 1.49 -2.60 5.35
CA MET A 221 1.46 -2.48 6.82
C MET A 221 1.32 -1.02 7.28
N PHE A 222 2.01 -0.08 6.64
CA PHE A 222 1.86 1.34 6.94
C PHE A 222 0.48 1.87 6.56
N ALA A 223 -0.08 1.46 5.43
CA ALA A 223 -1.46 1.82 5.06
C ALA A 223 -2.46 1.26 6.07
N ALA A 224 -2.31 -0.01 6.47
CA ALA A 224 -3.14 -0.66 7.47
C ALA A 224 -3.05 0.00 8.85
N ALA A 225 -1.86 0.43 9.26
CA ALA A 225 -1.64 1.16 10.51
C ALA A 225 -2.14 2.61 10.46
N GLY A 226 -1.97 3.31 9.33
CA GLY A 226 -2.37 4.71 9.17
C GLY A 226 -3.88 4.91 9.09
N THR A 227 -4.60 3.98 8.46
CA THR A 227 -6.05 4.04 8.25
C THR A 227 -6.87 4.23 9.54
N PRO A 228 -6.69 3.44 10.62
CA PRO A 228 -7.41 3.65 11.87
C PRO A 228 -7.07 5.00 12.53
N LEU A 229 -5.86 5.52 12.36
CA LEU A 229 -5.48 6.84 12.88
C LEU A 229 -6.25 7.96 12.17
N VAL A 230 -6.40 7.89 10.84
CA VAL A 230 -7.20 8.85 10.07
C VAL A 230 -8.67 8.81 10.50
N LEU A 231 -9.25 7.62 10.65
CA LEU A 231 -10.62 7.44 11.14
C LEU A 231 -10.81 8.01 12.55
N LEU A 232 -9.90 7.68 13.47
CA LEU A 232 -9.93 8.18 14.84
C LEU A 232 -9.84 9.70 14.88
N SER A 233 -8.92 10.29 14.11
CA SER A 233 -8.79 11.74 13.99
C SER A 233 -10.09 12.40 13.51
N GLY A 234 -10.70 11.85 12.45
CA GLY A 234 -11.97 12.36 11.95
C GLY A 234 -13.11 12.28 12.98
N LEU A 235 -13.19 11.18 13.75
CA LEU A 235 -14.15 11.04 14.85
C LEU A 235 -13.90 12.06 15.96
N LEU A 236 -12.64 12.27 16.36
CA LEU A 236 -12.27 13.27 17.37
C LEU A 236 -12.69 14.68 16.94
N PHE A 237 -12.46 15.06 15.68
CA PHE A 237 -12.89 16.35 15.16
C PHE A 237 -14.41 16.50 15.07
N LEU A 238 -15.15 15.43 14.75
CA LEU A 238 -16.60 15.43 14.89
C LEU A 238 -17.05 15.68 16.33
N PHE A 239 -16.42 15.04 17.31
CA PHE A 239 -16.74 15.23 18.73
C PHE A 239 -16.40 16.63 19.22
N ILE A 240 -15.23 17.17 18.85
CA ILE A 240 -14.84 18.56 19.15
C ILE A 240 -15.86 19.55 18.57
N GLY A 241 -16.23 19.36 17.29
CA GLY A 241 -17.24 20.21 16.67
C GLY A 241 -18.63 20.10 17.32
N ARG A 242 -18.99 18.91 17.84
CA ARG A 242 -20.23 18.72 18.61
C ARG A 242 -20.16 19.38 19.98
N SER A 243 -19.04 19.28 20.71
CA SER A 243 -18.92 19.87 22.05
C SER A 243 -19.02 21.40 21.99
N ILE A 244 -18.36 22.03 21.03
CA ILE A 244 -18.46 23.49 20.82
C ILE A 244 -19.90 23.90 20.51
N CYS A 245 -20.59 23.16 19.64
CA CYS A 245 -21.98 23.45 19.26
C CYS A 245 -22.96 23.32 20.43
N VAL A 246 -22.71 22.42 21.39
CA VAL A 246 -23.54 22.26 22.59
C VAL A 246 -23.28 23.41 23.58
N GLU A 247 -22.03 23.86 23.72
CA GLU A 247 -21.68 24.99 24.58
C GLU A 247 -22.16 26.36 24.06
N GLU A 248 -22.43 26.49 22.75
CA GLU A 248 -23.00 27.69 22.14
C GLU A 248 -24.52 27.85 22.32
N LYS A 249 -25.21 26.80 22.80
CA LYS A 249 -26.68 26.74 22.92
C LYS A 249 -27.13 26.96 24.36
#